data_AF-A0A958GUN4-F1
#
_entry.id   AF-A0A958GUN4-F1
#
_cell.length_a   1.000
_cell.length_b   1.000
_cell.length_c   1.000
_cell.angle_alpha   90.00
_cell.angle_beta   90.00
_cell.angle_gamma   90.00
#
_symmetry.space_group_name_H-M   'P 1'
#
loop_
_entity.id
_entity.type
_entity.pdbx_description
1 polymer ?
#
loop_
_entity_poly.entity_id
_entity_poly.type
_entity_poly.pdbx_seq_one_letter_code
_entity_poly.pdbx_strand_id
1 'polypeptide(L)'
;MSRSSAAFDPLGLRPDKVAPDLWPMLDGDPAARLEAIVVAEVDLDELLAGLPSEVTVEHRYRLINSISVTARADALLALTRLPMVRSIESVRPVSALPQT
;
A
#
# COMPACT_ATOMS: atom_id res chain seq x y z
N MET A 1 22.18 -22.65 13.28
CA MET A 1 21.35 -21.72 14.07
C MET A 1 22.03 -20.35 14.03
N SER A 2 21.59 -19.45 13.14
CA SER A 2 22.04 -18.06 13.15
C SER A 2 20.81 -17.17 13.31
N ARG A 3 20.65 -16.61 14.51
CA ARG A 3 19.77 -15.48 14.75
C ARG A 3 20.44 -14.28 14.12
N SER A 4 19.92 -13.76 13.01
CA SER A 4 20.29 -12.43 12.52
C SER A 4 19.08 -11.52 12.65
N SER A 5 19.05 -10.88 13.82
CA SER A 5 18.47 -9.57 14.12
C SER A 5 17.44 -9.06 13.11
N ALA A 6 16.15 -9.25 13.42
CA ALA A 6 15.15 -8.30 12.97
C ALA A 6 15.59 -6.95 13.54
N ALA A 7 16.13 -6.08 12.70
CA ALA A 7 16.43 -4.72 13.09
C ALA A 7 15.15 -4.14 13.69
N PHE A 8 15.26 -3.68 14.94
CA PHE A 8 14.20 -2.98 15.62
C PHE A 8 13.97 -1.69 14.84
N ASP A 9 13.02 -1.68 13.91
CA ASP A 9 12.59 -0.47 13.24
C ASP A 9 11.74 0.32 14.26
N PRO A 10 12.25 1.44 14.80
CA PRO A 10 11.54 2.23 15.81
C PRO A 10 10.22 2.82 15.27
N LEU A 11 10.01 2.80 13.95
CA LEU A 11 8.79 3.22 13.28
C LEU A 11 7.93 2.04 12.82
N GLY A 12 8.40 0.80 12.96
CA GLY A 12 7.69 -0.42 12.55
C GLY A 12 7.31 -0.49 11.07
N LEU A 13 7.92 0.35 10.21
CA LEU A 13 7.63 0.41 8.80
C LEU A 13 8.20 -0.83 8.11
N ARG A 14 7.60 -1.21 6.97
CA ARG A 14 8.03 -2.37 6.20
C ARG A 14 8.38 -1.92 4.79
N PRO A 15 9.61 -1.43 4.57
CA PRO A 15 9.93 -0.76 3.32
C PRO A 15 9.91 -1.71 2.12
N ASP A 16 10.09 -2.99 2.38
CA ASP A 16 9.97 -4.12 1.45
C ASP A 16 8.56 -4.29 0.86
N LYS A 17 7.53 -3.74 1.52
CA LYS A 17 6.14 -3.82 1.03
C LYS A 17 5.78 -2.72 0.03
N VAL A 18 6.59 -1.70 -0.13
CA VAL A 18 6.26 -0.54 -0.98
C VAL A 18 7.03 -0.63 -2.29
N ALA A 19 6.32 -0.46 -3.40
CA ALA A 19 6.93 -0.45 -4.73
C ALA A 19 7.98 0.68 -4.84
N PRO A 20 9.16 0.43 -5.47
CA PRO A 20 10.24 1.40 -5.57
C PRO A 20 9.86 2.77 -6.14
N ASP A 21 8.91 2.79 -7.08
CA ASP A 21 8.42 3.98 -7.76
C ASP A 21 7.44 4.81 -6.91
N LEU A 22 6.84 4.21 -5.88
CA LEU A 22 5.94 4.90 -4.96
C LEU A 22 6.70 5.63 -3.84
N TRP A 23 7.91 5.17 -3.48
CA TRP A 23 8.71 5.75 -2.40
C TRP A 23 8.93 7.26 -2.48
N PRO A 24 9.34 7.84 -3.64
CA PRO A 24 9.57 9.28 -3.73
C PRO A 24 8.32 10.12 -3.45
N MET A 25 7.13 9.55 -3.68
CA MET A 25 5.86 10.22 -3.41
C MET A 25 5.51 10.17 -1.92
N LEU A 26 5.81 9.04 -1.26
CA LEU A 26 5.55 8.84 0.16
C LEU A 26 6.53 9.60 1.07
N ASP A 27 7.77 9.78 0.62
CA ASP A 27 8.82 10.54 1.33
C ASP A 27 8.69 12.06 1.16
N GLY A 28 7.78 12.51 0.29
CA GLY A 28 7.51 13.93 0.03
C GLY A 28 6.65 14.58 1.11
N ASP A 29 5.50 15.15 0.71
CA ASP A 29 4.57 15.77 1.65
C ASP A 29 3.71 14.70 2.36
N PRO A 30 3.83 14.52 3.70
CA PRO A 30 3.07 13.50 4.43
C PRO A 30 1.55 13.72 4.37
N ALA A 31 1.10 14.96 4.13
CA ALA A 31 -0.32 15.29 4.00
C ALA A 31 -0.86 15.13 2.57
N ALA A 32 0.02 14.90 1.58
CA ALA A 32 -0.40 14.72 0.20
C ALA A 32 -1.33 13.50 0.07
N ARG A 33 -2.45 13.68 -0.64
CA ARG A 33 -3.37 12.59 -0.96
C ARG A 33 -2.88 11.86 -2.21
N LEU A 34 -2.68 10.56 -2.08
CA LEU A 34 -2.15 9.68 -3.12
C LEU A 34 -3.11 8.51 -3.35
N GLU A 35 -3.13 8.03 -4.59
CA GLU A 35 -3.81 6.79 -4.96
C GLU A 35 -2.78 5.65 -4.97
N ALA A 36 -3.16 4.50 -4.43
CA ALA A 36 -2.31 3.31 -4.39
C ALA A 36 -3.16 2.03 -4.51
N ILE A 37 -2.53 0.98 -5.03
CA ILE A 37 -3.08 -0.38 -4.99
C ILE A 37 -2.50 -1.07 -3.76
N VAL A 38 -3.37 -1.51 -2.86
CA VAL A 38 -2.98 -2.32 -1.69
C VAL A 38 -3.35 -3.76 -1.98
N VAL A 39 -2.36 -4.64 -1.89
CA VAL A 39 -2.54 -6.07 -2.13
C VAL A 39 -2.59 -6.81 -0.81
N ALA A 40 -3.59 -7.67 -0.64
CA ALA A 40 -3.74 -8.47 0.56
C ALA A 40 -2.78 -9.67 0.57
N GLU A 41 -2.30 -10.03 1.77
CA GLU A 41 -1.44 -11.20 2.01
C GLU A 41 -2.22 -12.51 1.82
N VAL A 42 -3.42 -12.59 2.40
CA VAL A 42 -4.25 -13.81 2.37
C VAL A 42 -5.67 -13.47 1.93
N ASP A 43 -6.39 -12.68 2.72
CA ASP A 43 -7.81 -12.41 2.50
C ASP A 43 -8.09 -10.91 2.35
N LEU A 44 -8.87 -10.58 1.32
CA LEU A 44 -9.32 -9.23 1.03
C LEU A 44 -10.29 -8.70 2.09
N ASP A 45 -11.13 -9.56 2.66
CA ASP A 45 -12.12 -9.14 3.65
C ASP A 45 -11.44 -8.79 4.99
N GLU A 46 -10.38 -9.52 5.37
CA GLU A 46 -9.53 -9.18 6.50
C GLU A 46 -8.82 -7.84 6.29
N LEU A 47 -8.27 -7.61 5.08
CA LEU A 47 -7.68 -6.33 4.73
C LEU A 47 -8.69 -5.18 4.88
N LEU A 48 -9.89 -5.33 4.30
CA LEU A 48 -10.94 -4.31 4.36
C LEU A 48 -11.39 -4.01 5.80
N ALA A 49 -11.46 -5.02 6.66
CA ALA A 49 -11.83 -4.85 8.06
C ALA A 49 -10.74 -4.14 8.89
N GLY A 50 -9.47 -4.26 8.47
CA GLY A 50 -8.31 -3.66 9.13
C GLY A 50 -7.93 -2.26 8.64
N LEU A 51 -8.64 -1.69 7.65
CA LEU A 51 -8.29 -0.38 7.12
C LEU A 51 -8.58 0.76 8.12
N PRO A 52 -7.65 1.72 8.28
CA PRO A 52 -7.91 2.96 9.01
C PRO A 52 -9.02 3.78 8.36
N SER A 53 -9.75 4.59 9.14
CA SER A 53 -10.89 5.37 8.64
C SER A 53 -10.48 6.50 7.70
N GLU A 54 -9.22 6.93 7.74
CA GLU A 54 -8.65 7.91 6.81
C GLU A 54 -8.36 7.35 5.40
N VAL A 55 -8.43 6.03 5.23
CA VAL A 55 -8.20 5.35 3.93
C VAL A 55 -9.54 5.17 3.22
N THR A 56 -9.67 5.79 2.05
CA THR A 56 -10.87 5.64 1.20
C THR A 56 -10.64 4.54 0.19
N VAL A 57 -11.53 3.54 0.12
CA VAL A 57 -11.47 2.48 -0.88
C VAL A 57 -12.23 2.91 -2.13
N GLU A 58 -11.53 3.04 -3.25
CA GLU A 58 -12.12 3.42 -4.54
C GLU A 58 -12.62 2.18 -5.30
N HIS A 59 -11.81 1.12 -5.34
CA HIS A 59 -12.08 -0.09 -6.11
C HIS A 59 -11.65 -1.35 -5.36
N ARG A 60 -12.38 -2.46 -5.61
CA ARG A 60 -12.06 -3.79 -5.06
C ARG A 60 -11.81 -4.76 -6.20
N TYR A 61 -10.63 -5.36 -6.22
CA TYR A 61 -10.19 -6.30 -7.25
C TYR A 61 -10.05 -7.70 -6.67
N ARG A 62 -11.18 -8.42 -6.55
CA ARG A 62 -11.21 -9.79 -5.97
C ARG A 62 -10.33 -10.79 -6.71
N LEU A 63 -10.20 -10.66 -8.04
CA LEU A 63 -9.42 -11.60 -8.86
C LEU A 63 -7.93 -11.59 -8.52
N ILE A 64 -7.39 -10.43 -8.13
CA ILE A 64 -5.97 -10.24 -7.82
C ILE A 64 -5.71 -9.99 -6.34
N ASN A 65 -6.75 -10.12 -5.50
CA ASN A 65 -6.70 -9.91 -4.07
C ASN A 65 -6.23 -8.51 -3.65
N SER A 66 -6.73 -7.47 -4.31
CA SER A 66 -6.26 -6.09 -4.11
C SER A 66 -7.41 -5.08 -4.01
N ILE A 67 -7.10 -3.89 -3.50
CA ILE A 67 -7.98 -2.71 -3.52
C ILE A 67 -7.22 -1.50 -4.08
N SER A 68 -7.91 -0.61 -4.81
CA SER A 68 -7.40 0.75 -5.00
C SER A 68 -7.91 1.62 -3.86
N VAL A 69 -7.03 2.44 -3.31
CA VAL A 69 -7.34 3.36 -2.21
C VAL A 69 -6.80 4.76 -2.49
N THR A 70 -7.49 5.75 -1.94
CA THR A 70 -6.99 7.12 -1.80
C THR A 70 -6.80 7.43 -0.32
N ALA A 71 -5.59 7.84 0.07
CA ALA A 71 -5.29 8.26 1.44
C ALA A 71 -4.13 9.27 1.46
N ARG A 72 -3.83 9.82 2.64
CA ARG A 72 -2.62 10.63 2.84
C ARG A 72 -1.37 9.74 2.77
N ALA A 73 -0.23 10.30 2.37
CA ALA A 73 1.04 9.59 2.30
C ALA A 73 1.43 8.94 3.66
N ASP A 74 1.22 9.64 4.78
CA ASP A 74 1.48 9.10 6.12
C ASP A 74 0.60 7.87 6.46
N ALA A 75 -0.67 7.91 6.07
CA ALA A 75 -1.62 6.81 6.25
C ALA A 75 -1.25 5.60 5.38
N LEU A 76 -0.85 5.84 4.11
CA LEU A 76 -0.37 4.77 3.23
C LEU A 76 0.89 4.10 3.79
N LEU A 77 1.83 4.88 4.34
CA LEU A 77 3.01 4.32 5.02
C LEU A 77 2.61 3.48 6.23
N ALA A 78 1.61 3.92 7.01
CA ALA A 78 1.11 3.18 8.17
C ALA A 78 0.51 1.82 7.78
N LEU A 79 -0.06 1.68 6.58
CA LEU A 79 -0.58 0.39 6.08
C LEU A 79 0.52 -0.68 5.97
N THR A 80 1.79 -0.30 5.78
CA THR A 80 2.90 -1.28 5.70
C THR A 80 3.05 -2.10 7.00
N ARG A 81 2.58 -1.55 8.13
CA ARG A 81 2.60 -2.19 9.45
C ARG A 81 1.56 -3.29 9.59
N LEU A 82 0.51 -3.26 8.77
CA LEU A 82 -0.59 -4.20 8.82
C LEU A 82 -0.14 -5.57 8.29
N PRO A 83 -0.28 -6.68 9.07
CA PRO A 83 0.12 -8.01 8.62
C PRO A 83 -0.65 -8.50 7.38
N MET A 84 -1.90 -8.06 7.23
CA MET A 84 -2.76 -8.37 6.08
C MET A 84 -2.33 -7.69 4.77
N VAL A 85 -1.43 -6.71 4.81
CA VAL A 85 -0.92 -6.01 3.62
C VAL A 85 0.33 -6.72 3.13
N ARG A 86 0.28 -7.23 1.90
CA ARG A 86 1.41 -7.84 1.20
C ARG A 86 2.30 -6.79 0.55
N SER A 87 1.69 -5.94 -0.28
CA SER A 87 2.37 -4.90 -1.03
C SER A 87 1.48 -3.67 -1.22
N ILE A 88 2.12 -2.53 -1.45
CA ILE A 88 1.52 -1.25 -1.81
C ILE A 88 2.20 -0.78 -3.09
N GLU A 89 1.41 -0.60 -4.14
CA GLU A 89 1.87 -0.32 -5.49
C GLU A 89 1.31 1.02 -5.99
N SER A 90 2.06 1.68 -6.88
CA SER A 90 1.61 2.89 -7.54
C SER A 90 0.46 2.59 -8.51
N VAL A 91 -0.51 3.52 -8.61
CA VAL A 91 -1.46 3.50 -9.71
C VAL A 91 -0.79 4.09 -10.94
N ARG A 92 -0.47 3.23 -11.91
CA ARG A 92 0.14 3.66 -13.17
C ARG A 92 -0.94 4.14 -14.14
N PRO A 93 -0.79 5.34 -14.72
CA PRO A 93 -1.73 5.78 -15.75
C PRO A 93 -1.61 4.86 -16.96
N VAL A 94 -2.73 4.28 -17.36
CA VAL A 94 -2.82 3.57 -18.64
C VAL A 94 -3.12 4.63 -19.70
N SER A 95 -2.12 5.03 -20.46
CA SER A 95 -2.37 5.78 -21.69
C SER A 95 -3.16 4.87 -22.61
N ALA A 96 -4.43 5.19 -22.86
CA ALA A 96 -5.17 4.56 -23.94
C ALA A 96 -4.36 4.80 -25.22
N LEU A 97 -3.83 3.73 -25.81
CA LEU A 97 -3.41 3.79 -27.21
C LEU A 97 -4.63 4.27 -28.01
N PRO A 98 -4.45 5.20 -28.98
CA PRO A 98 -5.56 5.58 -29.84
C PRO A 98 -6.17 4.32 -30.43
N GLN A 99 -7.46 4.12 -30.23
CA GLN A 99 -8.20 3.08 -30.92
C GLN A 99 -8.18 3.45 -32.41
N THR A 100 -7.28 2.82 -33.15
CA THR A 100 -7.25 2.88 -34.62
C THR A 100 -8.38 2.06 -35.21
#